data_AF-A0A0M9EDS5-F1
#
_entry.id   AF-A0A0M9EDS5-F1
#
_cell.length_a   1.000
_cell.length_b   1.000
_cell.length_c   1.000
_cell.angle_alpha   90.00
_cell.angle_beta   90.00
_cell.angle_gamma   90.00
#
_symmetry.space_group_name_H-M   'P 1'
#
loop_
_entity.id
_entity.type
_entity.pdbx_description
1 polymer ?
#
loop_
_entity_poly.entity_id
_entity_poly.type
_entity_poly.pdbx_seq_one_letter_code
_entity_poly.pdbx_strand_id
1 'polypeptide(L)'
;MKKIFNLEQSEQNPKSGNILKQRFPDITFGKNVQIDQINNISIGPGSLIGEDSWLSTDSRDANKIQVKIGKCVCIGRRNTIASAGFLEIADFCMFAPNVYIGNADHIYEMNQNTPILLTGVVQNKTLVIEENCWFGINSFVNGNLTIGRGSVISGNSVVLKDVPPFSVVVGNPARIIKMYDPVKNVWLRINHSDDIKIILANRELVKIPTREDYKNIFKKKWGLQVVNPILAGQKDHTSSTTFRRRINNTQNITEKEKHRLNSRKNNEEFSLLFKAISPYTLLTEQHLYSLFTFTKKICKDSIPGNIVEFGTEAGGSSALIASVVKKYSKQRCSLYYFDSFEGISEASNEDMLYNETKAQSIRWKKGPSKEKMKYAIDMWKQLNLFNIIIAIKGCSEQVLTKKKEEIGSIALLHLDVDNYNSTKNILSNLFENIIPGGALQINNYEHSAGVKKAIHEFESQNSLNFAINNIDGNGVWFIKK
;
A
#
# COMPACT_ATOMS: atom_id res chain seq x y z
N MET A 1 19.87 50.59 8.66
CA MET A 1 18.72 50.23 9.52
C MET A 1 17.62 49.63 8.66
N LYS A 2 17.54 48.29 8.57
CA LYS A 2 16.46 47.59 7.86
C LYS A 2 15.26 47.46 8.80
N LYS A 3 14.07 47.86 8.34
CA LYS A 3 12.82 47.70 9.09
C LYS A 3 12.52 46.21 9.27
N ILE A 4 12.63 45.73 10.51
CA ILE A 4 12.02 44.50 10.97
C ILE A 4 10.54 44.81 11.13
N PHE A 5 9.68 44.20 10.31
CA PHE A 5 8.24 44.22 10.57
C PHE A 5 7.95 43.17 11.63
N ASN A 6 7.92 43.60 12.90
CA ASN A 6 7.25 42.84 13.95
C ASN A 6 5.74 42.91 13.69
N LEU A 7 5.12 41.77 13.38
CA LEU A 7 3.68 41.60 13.43
C LEU A 7 3.34 40.78 14.67
N GLU A 8 3.38 41.44 15.82
CA GLU A 8 2.58 41.03 16.97
C GLU A 8 1.73 42.22 17.43
N GLN A 9 0.43 41.93 17.59
CA GLN A 9 -0.64 42.80 18.06
C GLN A 9 -1.16 43.88 17.10
N SER A 10 -2.10 43.46 16.23
CA SER A 10 -3.24 44.32 15.91
C SER A 10 -4.49 43.45 15.71
N GLU A 11 -5.20 43.16 16.80
CA GLU A 11 -6.65 43.04 16.70
C GLU A 11 -7.19 44.43 16.32
N GLN A 12 -8.12 44.45 15.37
CA GLN A 12 -8.94 45.58 14.93
C GLN A 12 -8.28 46.60 13.97
N ASN A 13 -8.10 46.18 12.70
CA ASN A 13 -8.31 47.09 11.57
C ASN A 13 -8.94 46.35 10.37
N PRO A 14 -10.26 46.49 10.10
CA PRO A 14 -10.98 45.67 9.12
C PRO A 14 -10.74 46.07 7.64
N LYS A 15 -9.70 46.86 7.34
CA LYS A 15 -9.41 47.36 5.97
C LYS A 15 -8.12 46.83 5.32
N SER A 16 -7.31 46.02 6.00
CA SER A 16 -6.19 45.30 5.37
C SER A 16 -6.61 43.86 5.12
N GLY A 17 -7.10 43.55 3.91
CA GLY A 17 -7.40 42.17 3.53
C GLY A 17 -6.18 41.27 3.75
N ASN A 18 -6.41 40.00 4.09
CA ASN A 18 -5.37 39.01 4.29
C ASN A 18 -4.47 38.94 3.04
N ILE A 19 -3.25 39.50 3.12
CA ILE A 19 -2.30 39.64 2.00
C ILE A 19 -2.04 38.28 1.34
N LEU A 20 -2.03 37.19 2.12
CA LEU A 20 -1.88 35.83 1.60
C LEU A 20 -3.07 35.45 0.71
N LYS A 21 -4.30 35.74 1.13
CA LYS A 21 -5.50 35.47 0.31
C LYS A 21 -5.57 36.35 -0.95
N GLN A 22 -5.06 37.58 -0.89
CA GLN A 22 -4.97 38.44 -2.09
C GLN A 22 -3.94 37.91 -3.09
N ARG A 23 -2.77 37.48 -2.59
CA ARG A 23 -1.69 36.96 -3.44
C ARG A 23 -1.97 35.55 -3.96
N PHE A 24 -2.63 34.73 -3.16
CA PHE A 24 -2.86 33.30 -3.39
C PHE A 24 -4.34 32.94 -3.14
N PRO A 25 -5.26 33.37 -4.02
CA PRO A 25 -6.70 33.23 -3.81
C PRO A 25 -7.17 31.76 -3.78
N ASP A 26 -6.47 30.87 -4.47
CA ASP A 26 -6.83 29.45 -4.60
C ASP A 26 -6.16 28.53 -3.57
N ILE A 27 -5.56 29.13 -2.52
CA ILE A 27 -4.76 28.42 -1.52
C ILE A 27 -5.44 28.51 -0.16
N THR A 28 -5.46 27.38 0.55
CA THR A 28 -5.96 27.33 1.93
C THR A 28 -4.81 27.54 2.92
N PHE A 29 -4.94 28.51 3.80
CA PHE A 29 -3.95 28.79 4.85
C PHE A 29 -4.53 28.51 6.23
N GLY A 30 -3.75 27.82 7.07
CA GLY A 30 -4.00 27.71 8.50
C GLY A 30 -3.69 29.01 9.25
N LYS A 31 -3.92 29.00 10.56
CA LYS A 31 -3.56 30.12 11.45
C LYS A 31 -2.06 30.31 11.51
N ASN A 32 -1.59 31.55 11.69
CA ASN A 32 -0.19 31.90 11.89
C ASN A 32 0.79 31.39 10.81
N VAL A 33 0.33 31.18 9.57
CA VAL A 33 1.25 30.88 8.47
C VAL A 33 2.09 32.12 8.17
N GLN A 34 3.41 31.95 8.16
CA GLN A 34 4.37 33.00 7.84
C GLN A 34 5.00 32.73 6.49
N ILE A 35 5.04 33.76 5.64
CA ILE A 35 5.73 33.71 4.35
C ILE A 35 6.66 34.91 4.24
N ASP A 36 7.96 34.64 4.29
CA ASP A 36 8.98 35.65 4.05
C ASP A 36 9.30 35.74 2.56
N GLN A 37 9.50 36.97 2.09
CA GLN A 37 9.82 37.25 0.69
C GLN A 37 8.79 36.66 -0.28
N ILE A 38 7.50 36.96 -0.02
CA ILE A 38 6.34 36.42 -0.74
C ILE A 38 6.41 36.50 -2.28
N ASN A 39 7.14 37.49 -2.82
CA ASN A 39 7.33 37.65 -4.26
C ASN A 39 8.19 36.53 -4.88
N ASN A 40 9.03 35.90 -4.07
CA ASN A 40 9.93 34.82 -4.47
C ASN A 40 9.32 33.42 -4.28
N ILE A 41 8.05 33.34 -3.88
CA ILE A 41 7.33 32.09 -3.67
C ILE A 41 6.15 32.01 -4.63
N SER A 42 6.01 30.84 -5.26
CA SER A 42 4.83 30.47 -6.04
C SER A 42 4.17 29.24 -5.43
N ILE A 43 2.84 29.24 -5.36
CA ILE A 43 2.05 28.14 -4.83
C ILE A 43 0.93 27.83 -5.82
N GLY A 44 0.87 26.59 -6.29
CA GLY A 44 -0.14 26.14 -7.25
C GLY A 44 -1.51 25.91 -6.61
N PRO A 45 -2.60 26.12 -7.37
CA PRO A 45 -3.97 26.07 -6.87
C PRO A 45 -4.35 24.75 -6.19
N GLY A 46 -5.30 24.82 -5.26
CA GLY A 46 -5.79 23.67 -4.52
C GLY A 46 -4.83 23.15 -3.46
N SER A 47 -3.73 23.85 -3.21
CA SER A 47 -2.78 23.52 -2.14
C SER A 47 -3.25 24.07 -0.79
N LEU A 48 -2.80 23.41 0.28
CA LEU A 48 -3.02 23.83 1.65
C LEU A 48 -1.69 23.99 2.37
N ILE A 49 -1.56 25.10 3.10
CA ILE A 49 -0.47 25.34 4.05
C ILE A 49 -1.06 25.34 5.46
N GLY A 50 -0.73 24.31 6.24
CA GLY A 50 -1.23 24.12 7.59
C GLY A 50 -0.72 25.16 8.57
N GLU A 51 -1.42 25.32 9.68
CA GLU A 51 -1.10 26.35 10.67
C GLU A 51 0.33 26.28 11.20
N ASP A 52 0.81 27.42 11.71
CA ASP A 52 2.14 27.61 12.30
C ASP A 52 3.28 27.17 11.38
N SER A 53 3.04 27.12 10.06
CA SER A 53 4.07 26.79 9.07
C SER A 53 4.79 28.05 8.61
N TRP A 54 6.07 27.90 8.29
CA TRP A 54 6.93 28.99 7.85
C TRP A 54 7.57 28.66 6.50
N LEU A 55 7.36 29.54 5.52
CA LEU A 55 7.99 29.47 4.21
C LEU A 55 8.95 30.66 4.09
N SER A 56 10.23 30.42 3.84
CA SER A 56 11.24 31.47 3.74
C SER A 56 12.21 31.24 2.59
N THR A 57 12.70 32.36 2.07
CA THR A 57 13.71 32.39 1.00
C THR A 57 14.78 33.43 1.34
N ASP A 58 15.95 33.37 0.70
CA ASP A 58 17.03 34.36 0.82
C ASP A 58 17.34 35.07 -0.52
N SER A 59 16.38 35.12 -1.45
CA SER A 59 16.58 35.76 -2.76
C SER A 59 16.73 37.26 -2.57
N ARG A 60 17.75 37.85 -3.19
CA ARG A 60 17.90 39.33 -3.27
C ARG A 60 17.26 39.91 -4.52
N ASP A 61 16.79 39.05 -5.43
CA ASP A 61 16.08 39.43 -6.65
C ASP A 61 14.59 39.14 -6.48
N ALA A 62 13.77 40.18 -6.36
CA ALA A 62 12.33 40.08 -6.16
C ALA A 62 11.56 39.44 -7.33
N ASN A 63 12.17 39.34 -8.52
CA ASN A 63 11.53 38.79 -9.72
C ASN A 63 11.81 37.30 -9.92
N LYS A 64 12.69 36.72 -9.10
CA LYS A 64 13.09 35.31 -9.22
C LYS A 64 12.26 34.43 -8.28
N ILE A 65 11.51 33.49 -8.83
CA ILE A 65 10.89 32.44 -8.01
C ILE A 65 11.98 31.51 -7.49
N GLN A 66 12.09 31.45 -6.16
CA GLN A 66 13.07 30.65 -5.45
C GLN A 66 12.45 29.39 -4.85
N VAL A 67 11.23 29.50 -4.33
CA VAL A 67 10.43 28.37 -3.85
C VAL A 67 9.21 28.21 -4.76
N LYS A 68 9.07 27.03 -5.34
CA LYS A 68 7.95 26.67 -6.20
C LYS A 68 7.21 25.48 -5.60
N ILE A 69 5.97 25.71 -5.18
CA ILE A 69 5.05 24.67 -4.72
C ILE A 69 4.01 24.44 -5.82
N GLY A 70 3.83 23.17 -6.19
CA GLY A 70 2.92 22.72 -7.22
C GLY A 70 1.45 22.81 -6.81
N LYS A 71 0.60 22.11 -7.57
CA LYS A 71 -0.84 22.05 -7.36
C LYS A 71 -1.21 20.96 -6.37
N CYS A 72 -2.30 21.18 -5.63
CA CYS A 72 -2.87 20.15 -4.75
C CYS A 72 -1.85 19.59 -3.74
N VAL A 73 -0.92 20.42 -3.27
CA VAL A 73 0.07 20.04 -2.26
C VAL A 73 -0.54 20.26 -0.88
N CYS A 74 -0.48 19.25 -0.03
CA CYS A 74 -0.95 19.33 1.35
C CYS A 74 0.23 19.43 2.31
N ILE A 75 0.51 20.63 2.81
CA ILE A 75 1.51 20.86 3.85
C ILE A 75 0.79 20.89 5.20
N GLY A 76 1.07 19.93 6.07
CA GLY A 76 0.48 19.84 7.42
C GLY A 76 0.85 21.00 8.34
N ARG A 77 0.59 20.84 9.64
CA ARG A 77 0.85 21.88 10.65
C ARG A 77 2.35 21.97 11.00
N ARG A 78 2.84 23.16 11.32
CA ARG A 78 4.20 23.41 11.82
C ARG A 78 5.32 22.92 10.90
N ASN A 79 5.13 23.08 9.60
CA ASN A 79 6.17 22.74 8.63
C ASN A 79 7.09 23.93 8.36
N THR A 80 8.35 23.67 8.06
CA THR A 80 9.31 24.69 7.65
C THR A 80 9.81 24.38 6.25
N ILE A 81 9.69 25.34 5.34
CA ILE A 81 10.23 25.28 3.98
C ILE A 81 11.16 26.46 3.80
N ALA A 82 12.47 26.20 3.77
CA ALA A 82 13.48 27.26 3.75
C ALA A 82 14.49 27.04 2.62
N SER A 83 14.66 28.04 1.74
CA SER A 83 15.55 27.93 0.58
C SER A 83 16.52 29.10 0.46
N ALA A 84 17.82 28.80 0.40
CA ALA A 84 18.87 29.72 -0.03
C ALA A 84 19.28 29.50 -1.50
N GLY A 85 18.80 28.43 -2.13
CA GLY A 85 18.96 28.15 -3.57
C GLY A 85 17.59 27.95 -4.26
N PHE A 86 17.44 27.06 -5.24
CA PHE A 86 16.12 26.75 -5.83
C PHE A 86 15.47 25.55 -5.12
N LEU A 87 14.19 25.66 -4.78
CA LEU A 87 13.41 24.59 -4.17
C LEU A 87 12.10 24.37 -4.92
N GLU A 88 11.90 23.16 -5.44
CA GLU A 88 10.67 22.74 -6.08
C GLU A 88 9.98 21.64 -5.25
N ILE A 89 8.69 21.82 -4.98
CA ILE A 89 7.78 20.78 -4.52
C ILE A 89 6.73 20.61 -5.61
N ALA A 90 6.73 19.47 -6.28
CA ALA A 90 5.82 19.21 -7.38
C ALA A 90 4.41 18.82 -6.89
N ASP A 91 3.52 18.61 -7.85
CA ASP A 91 2.09 18.41 -7.61
C ASP A 91 1.79 17.18 -6.72
N PHE A 92 0.68 17.24 -5.98
CA PHE A 92 0.11 16.15 -5.18
C PHE A 92 1.00 15.62 -4.04
N CYS A 93 2.01 16.38 -3.62
CA CYS A 93 2.81 16.00 -2.45
C CYS A 93 2.03 16.19 -1.14
N MET A 94 2.34 15.37 -0.15
CA MET A 94 1.71 15.43 1.17
C MET A 94 2.77 15.41 2.29
N PHE A 95 2.67 16.35 3.20
CA PHE A 95 3.56 16.50 4.35
C PHE A 95 2.75 16.39 5.63
N ALA A 96 3.15 15.47 6.50
CA ALA A 96 2.63 15.36 7.85
C ALA A 96 3.06 16.60 8.69
N PRO A 97 2.72 16.67 9.99
CA PRO A 97 3.19 17.77 10.83
C PRO A 97 4.72 17.76 11.04
N ASN A 98 5.28 18.93 11.33
CA ASN A 98 6.68 19.12 11.75
C ASN A 98 7.74 18.63 10.74
N VAL A 99 7.47 18.65 9.43
CA VAL A 99 8.46 18.34 8.40
C VAL A 99 9.30 19.58 8.09
N TYR A 100 10.61 19.39 8.02
CA TYR A 100 11.56 20.39 7.54
C TYR A 100 12.01 20.03 6.13
N ILE A 101 11.85 20.94 5.17
CA ILE A 101 12.37 20.85 3.81
C ILE A 101 13.23 22.07 3.54
N GLY A 102 14.51 21.88 3.21
CA GLY A 102 15.35 23.03 2.88
C GLY A 102 16.62 22.72 2.12
N ASN A 103 17.29 23.77 1.68
CA ASN A 103 18.62 23.68 1.08
C ASN A 103 19.54 24.81 1.57
N ALA A 104 19.14 25.50 2.63
CA ALA A 104 19.91 26.56 3.25
C ALA A 104 20.82 25.97 4.33
N ASP A 105 22.10 26.31 4.25
CA ASP A 105 23.11 26.00 5.28
C ASP A 105 23.99 27.22 5.49
N HIS A 106 24.55 27.38 6.69
CA HIS A 106 25.59 28.37 6.93
C HIS A 106 26.93 27.91 6.39
N ILE A 107 27.73 28.85 5.91
CA ILE A 107 29.12 28.55 5.52
C ILE A 107 29.92 28.35 6.81
N TYR A 108 30.56 27.20 6.99
CA TYR A 108 31.40 26.95 8.19
C TYR A 108 32.87 26.70 7.85
N GLU A 109 33.21 26.54 6.56
CA GLU A 109 34.55 26.16 6.08
C GLU A 109 35.49 27.35 5.84
N MET A 110 35.15 28.56 6.31
CA MET A 110 36.00 29.74 6.15
C MET A 110 37.23 29.69 7.08
N ASN A 111 37.22 30.49 8.14
CA ASN A 111 38.27 30.56 9.14
C ASN A 111 37.65 30.24 10.50
N GLN A 112 38.34 29.43 11.33
CA GLN A 112 37.87 29.01 12.65
C GLN A 112 37.60 30.19 13.61
N ASN A 113 38.18 31.36 13.33
CA ASN A 113 38.01 32.57 14.14
C ASN A 113 36.86 33.49 13.68
N THR A 114 36.13 33.13 12.61
CA THR A 114 34.98 33.89 12.15
C THR A 114 33.69 33.35 12.80
N PRO A 115 32.92 34.17 13.54
CA PRO A 115 31.62 33.74 14.04
C PRO A 115 30.70 33.27 12.92
N ILE A 116 30.05 32.11 13.07
CA ILE A 116 29.16 31.51 12.06
C ILE A 116 28.03 32.47 11.61
N LEU A 117 27.57 33.36 12.48
CA LEU A 117 26.57 34.38 12.11
C LEU A 117 27.05 35.30 10.96
N LEU A 118 28.36 35.48 10.82
CA LEU A 118 28.98 36.40 9.86
C LEU A 118 29.50 35.70 8.60
N THR A 119 29.46 34.37 8.55
CA THR A 119 29.99 33.61 7.41
C THR A 119 29.02 33.56 6.23
N GLY A 120 27.75 33.95 6.43
CA GLY A 120 26.72 33.92 5.41
C GLY A 120 26.13 32.52 5.20
N VAL A 121 25.49 32.34 4.05
CA VAL A 121 24.77 31.09 3.69
C VAL A 121 25.29 30.51 2.38
N VAL A 122 25.24 29.19 2.27
CA VAL A 122 25.56 28.45 1.05
C VAL A 122 24.48 28.74 0.01
N GLN A 123 24.91 29.26 -1.14
CA GLN A 123 24.03 29.63 -2.26
C GLN A 123 24.05 28.54 -3.34
N ASN A 124 23.16 28.65 -4.33
CA ASN A 124 23.13 27.83 -5.55
C ASN A 124 22.88 26.32 -5.36
N LYS A 125 22.28 25.91 -4.24
CA LYS A 125 21.77 24.54 -4.07
C LYS A 125 20.41 24.38 -4.75
N THR A 126 20.10 23.16 -5.19
CA THR A 126 18.80 22.81 -5.78
C THR A 126 18.20 21.64 -5.03
N LEU A 127 16.98 21.81 -4.52
CA LEU A 127 16.21 20.73 -3.91
C LEU A 127 14.92 20.52 -4.71
N VAL A 128 14.73 19.30 -5.22
CA VAL A 128 13.55 18.95 -6.02
C VAL A 128 12.81 17.80 -5.35
N ILE A 129 11.55 18.02 -5.01
CA ILE A 129 10.61 16.98 -4.61
C ILE A 129 9.67 16.79 -5.80
N GLU A 130 9.77 15.63 -6.45
CA GLU A 130 8.91 15.28 -7.57
C GLU A 130 7.50 14.87 -7.11
N GLU A 131 6.63 14.57 -8.08
CA GLU A 131 5.18 14.45 -7.88
C GLU A 131 4.80 13.33 -6.90
N ASN A 132 3.70 13.54 -6.16
CA ASN A 132 3.05 12.51 -5.36
C ASN A 132 3.98 11.85 -4.32
N CYS A 133 4.87 12.63 -3.70
CA CYS A 133 5.68 12.18 -2.58
C CYS A 133 4.92 12.35 -1.25
N TRP A 134 5.19 11.46 -0.29
CA TRP A 134 4.66 11.57 1.07
C TRP A 134 5.77 11.67 2.12
N PHE A 135 5.63 12.61 3.04
CA PHE A 135 6.56 12.88 4.12
C PHE A 135 5.88 12.66 5.46
N GLY A 136 6.40 11.69 6.22
CA GLY A 136 5.93 11.35 7.56
C GLY A 136 6.33 12.39 8.60
N ILE A 137 5.67 12.33 9.76
CA ILE A 137 5.82 13.29 10.86
C ILE A 137 7.30 13.45 11.26
N ASN A 138 7.73 14.68 11.53
CA ASN A 138 9.11 15.00 11.94
C ASN A 138 10.21 14.55 10.94
N SER A 139 9.89 14.33 9.67
CA SER A 139 10.95 14.06 8.67
C SER A 139 11.72 15.34 8.36
N PHE A 140 13.00 15.16 8.04
CA PHE A 140 13.94 16.23 7.75
C PHE A 140 14.60 15.95 6.40
N VAL A 141 14.56 16.93 5.50
CA VAL A 141 15.22 16.88 4.20
C VAL A 141 16.02 18.16 4.02
N ASN A 142 17.34 18.03 3.86
CA ASN A 142 18.19 19.18 3.62
C ASN A 142 19.32 18.87 2.62
N GLY A 143 19.56 19.78 1.69
CA GLY A 143 20.74 19.76 0.82
C GLY A 143 20.46 20.01 -0.66
N ASN A 144 21.40 19.59 -1.51
CA ASN A 144 21.31 19.66 -2.97
C ASN A 144 20.93 18.28 -3.52
N LEU A 145 19.63 17.96 -3.53
CA LEU A 145 19.15 16.59 -3.78
C LEU A 145 17.77 16.54 -4.44
N THR A 146 17.44 15.39 -5.01
CA THR A 146 16.14 15.07 -5.58
C THR A 146 15.44 13.94 -4.81
N ILE A 147 14.19 14.16 -4.43
CA ILE A 147 13.27 13.12 -3.98
C ILE A 147 12.38 12.74 -5.17
N GLY A 148 12.64 11.56 -5.74
CA GLY A 148 11.94 11.08 -6.91
C GLY A 148 10.47 10.75 -6.64
N ARG A 149 9.63 10.89 -7.67
CA ARG A 149 8.16 10.81 -7.59
C ARG A 149 7.66 9.52 -6.97
N GLY A 150 6.51 9.61 -6.30
CA GLY A 150 5.89 8.45 -5.64
C GLY A 150 6.69 7.89 -4.47
N SER A 151 7.71 8.61 -3.99
CA SER A 151 8.52 8.15 -2.85
C SER A 151 7.87 8.51 -1.51
N VAL A 152 8.21 7.71 -0.51
CA VAL A 152 7.73 7.84 0.86
C VAL A 152 8.91 8.04 1.80
N ILE A 153 8.91 9.17 2.50
CA ILE A 153 9.84 9.47 3.58
C ILE A 153 9.14 9.17 4.90
N SER A 154 9.62 8.18 5.64
CA SER A 154 8.97 7.80 6.89
C SER A 154 9.22 8.83 8.00
N GLY A 155 8.41 8.80 9.05
CA GLY A 155 8.56 9.74 10.17
C GLY A 155 9.94 9.65 10.84
N ASN A 156 10.40 10.79 11.38
CA ASN A 156 11.72 10.96 11.98
C ASN A 156 12.91 10.56 11.08
N SER A 157 12.75 10.59 9.75
CA SER A 157 13.85 10.27 8.83
C SER A 157 14.66 11.51 8.46
N VAL A 158 15.98 11.38 8.34
CA VAL A 158 16.91 12.46 7.96
C VAL A 158 17.50 12.16 6.59
N VAL A 159 17.00 12.86 5.56
CA VAL A 159 17.35 12.63 4.15
C VAL A 159 18.37 13.68 3.70
N LEU A 160 19.56 13.21 3.35
CA LEU A 160 20.72 14.04 2.95
C LEU A 160 21.27 13.66 1.56
N LYS A 161 20.61 12.74 0.85
CA LYS A 161 21.01 12.23 -0.47
C LYS A 161 19.78 12.00 -1.33
N ASP A 162 19.99 11.89 -2.63
CA ASP A 162 18.94 11.58 -3.60
C ASP A 162 18.18 10.31 -3.23
N VAL A 163 16.86 10.36 -3.43
CA VAL A 163 15.96 9.21 -3.27
C VAL A 163 15.40 8.88 -4.66
N PRO A 164 15.72 7.70 -5.22
CA PRO A 164 15.17 7.30 -6.52
C PRO A 164 13.63 7.26 -6.49
N PRO A 165 12.95 7.50 -7.61
CA PRO A 165 11.49 7.38 -7.71
C PRO A 165 10.96 6.06 -7.14
N PHE A 166 9.74 6.09 -6.62
CA PHE A 166 9.06 4.92 -6.06
C PHE A 166 9.93 4.17 -5.03
N SER A 167 10.45 4.90 -4.06
CA SER A 167 11.25 4.35 -2.96
C SER A 167 10.63 4.69 -1.61
N VAL A 168 10.84 3.83 -0.62
CA VAL A 168 10.48 4.10 0.79
C VAL A 168 11.76 4.18 1.59
N VAL A 169 11.96 5.28 2.32
CA VAL A 169 13.15 5.48 3.17
C VAL A 169 12.77 5.62 4.64
N VAL A 170 13.68 5.21 5.53
CA VAL A 170 13.55 5.34 6.98
C VAL A 170 14.89 5.68 7.63
N GLY A 171 14.84 6.33 8.80
CA GLY A 171 15.96 6.42 9.74
C GLY A 171 16.80 7.68 9.62
N ASN A 172 17.81 7.78 10.48
CA ASN A 172 18.77 8.88 10.53
C ASN A 172 20.21 8.30 10.60
N PRO A 173 21.01 8.38 9.53
CA PRO A 173 20.64 8.87 8.19
C PRO A 173 19.62 7.96 7.50
N ALA A 174 18.82 8.54 6.61
CA ALA A 174 17.77 7.82 5.91
C ALA A 174 18.35 6.79 4.93
N ARG A 175 17.80 5.57 4.96
CA ARG A 175 18.13 4.48 4.05
C ARG A 175 16.90 3.94 3.35
N ILE A 176 17.06 3.50 2.11
CA ILE A 176 16.00 2.86 1.34
C ILE A 176 15.70 1.48 1.94
N ILE A 177 14.43 1.23 2.25
CA ILE A 177 13.94 -0.06 2.78
C ILE A 177 12.99 -0.78 1.81
N LYS A 178 12.41 -0.06 0.86
CA LYS A 178 11.58 -0.65 -0.20
C LYS A 178 11.72 0.15 -1.50
N MET A 179 11.61 -0.54 -2.63
CA MET A 179 11.53 0.08 -3.95
C MET A 179 10.52 -0.67 -4.82
N TYR A 180 9.81 0.06 -5.67
CA TYR A 180 8.97 -0.55 -6.69
C TYR A 180 9.80 -1.14 -7.83
N ASP A 181 9.56 -2.42 -8.13
CA ASP A 181 10.13 -3.12 -9.28
C ASP A 181 9.08 -3.21 -10.39
N PRO A 182 9.28 -2.54 -11.54
CA PRO A 182 8.32 -2.52 -12.62
C PRO A 182 8.27 -3.85 -13.42
N VAL A 183 9.34 -4.64 -13.42
CA VAL A 183 9.35 -5.97 -14.06
C VAL A 183 8.47 -6.93 -13.28
N LYS A 184 8.57 -6.89 -11.95
CA LYS A 184 7.75 -7.72 -11.05
C LYS A 184 6.40 -7.10 -10.69
N ASN A 185 6.21 -5.82 -11.00
CA ASN A 185 5.02 -5.02 -10.68
C ASN A 185 4.65 -5.08 -9.17
N VAL A 186 5.66 -5.04 -8.29
CA VAL A 186 5.50 -5.09 -6.82
C VAL A 186 6.50 -4.18 -6.12
N TRP A 187 6.19 -3.81 -4.88
CA TRP A 187 7.15 -3.17 -3.99
C TRP A 187 8.01 -4.24 -3.31
N LEU A 188 9.32 -4.23 -3.59
CA LEU A 188 10.27 -5.13 -2.98
C LEU A 188 10.90 -4.49 -1.75
N ARG A 189 11.14 -5.29 -0.71
CA ARG A 189 11.96 -4.90 0.44
C ARG A 189 13.43 -4.97 0.05
N ILE A 190 14.19 -3.95 0.46
CA ILE A 190 15.65 -3.92 0.33
C ILE A 190 16.25 -4.57 1.57
N ASN A 191 16.96 -5.68 1.38
CA ASN A 191 17.70 -6.37 2.44
C ASN A 191 19.20 -6.14 2.28
N HIS A 192 19.69 -6.07 1.03
CA HIS A 192 21.09 -5.82 0.70
C HIS A 192 21.22 -4.72 -0.37
N SER A 193 22.40 -4.09 -0.44
CA SER A 193 22.66 -3.01 -1.41
C SER A 193 22.51 -3.46 -2.87
N ASP A 194 22.73 -4.76 -3.15
CA ASP A 194 22.60 -5.31 -4.50
C ASP A 194 21.13 -5.40 -4.96
N ASP A 195 20.16 -5.47 -4.04
CA ASP A 195 18.73 -5.42 -4.37
C ASP A 195 18.39 -4.11 -5.08
N ILE A 196 18.99 -3.00 -4.63
CA ILE A 196 18.81 -1.68 -5.25
C ILE A 196 19.33 -1.70 -6.69
N LYS A 197 20.54 -2.25 -6.91
CA LYS A 197 21.14 -2.32 -8.25
C LYS A 197 20.28 -3.12 -9.21
N ILE A 198 19.76 -4.27 -8.76
CA ILE A 198 18.87 -5.12 -9.56
C ILE A 198 17.58 -4.39 -9.92
N ILE A 199 16.95 -3.70 -8.96
CA ILE A 199 15.71 -2.97 -9.22
C ILE A 199 15.95 -1.79 -10.17
N LEU A 200 17.07 -1.09 -10.02
CA LEU A 200 17.45 -0.02 -10.94
C LEU A 200 17.68 -0.57 -12.36
N ALA A 201 18.37 -1.70 -12.52
CA ALA A 201 18.52 -2.36 -13.82
C ALA A 201 17.16 -2.80 -14.41
N ASN A 202 16.24 -3.31 -13.59
CA ASN A 202 14.89 -3.67 -14.02
C ASN A 202 14.09 -2.44 -14.52
N ARG A 203 14.34 -1.25 -13.97
CA ARG A 203 13.70 0.00 -14.40
C ARG A 203 14.21 0.51 -15.75
N GLU A 204 15.40 0.11 -16.17
CA GLU A 204 15.89 0.35 -17.53
C GLU A 204 15.18 -0.56 -18.55
N LEU A 205 14.86 -1.79 -18.16
CA LEU A 205 14.15 -2.76 -19.00
C LEU A 205 12.66 -2.44 -19.13
N VAL A 206 11.99 -2.19 -18.00
CA VAL A 206 10.58 -1.81 -17.95
C VAL A 206 10.50 -0.44 -17.31
N LYS A 207 10.30 0.58 -18.16
CA LYS A 207 10.29 1.97 -17.70
C LYS A 207 9.17 2.22 -16.70
N ILE A 208 9.53 2.86 -15.60
CA ILE A 208 8.56 3.46 -14.69
C ILE A 208 7.98 4.74 -15.33
N PRO A 209 6.73 5.12 -15.01
CA PRO A 209 6.13 6.36 -15.52
C PRO A 209 7.06 7.54 -15.24
N THR A 210 7.27 8.42 -16.21
CA THR A 210 8.01 9.67 -16.08
C THR A 210 7.23 10.70 -15.25
N ARG A 211 7.85 11.86 -14.94
CA ARG A 211 7.14 12.99 -14.31
C ARG A 211 5.96 13.47 -15.17
N GLU A 212 6.14 13.49 -16.49
CA GLU A 212 5.08 13.91 -17.43
C GLU A 212 3.96 12.87 -17.51
N ASP A 213 4.30 11.58 -17.48
CA ASP A 213 3.30 10.52 -17.38
C ASP A 213 2.46 10.66 -16.10
N TYR A 214 3.09 11.02 -14.98
CA TYR A 214 2.38 11.30 -13.73
C TYR A 214 1.37 12.43 -13.91
N LYS A 215 1.79 13.58 -14.43
CA LYS A 215 0.86 14.71 -14.69
C LYS A 215 -0.32 14.28 -15.55
N ASN A 216 -0.08 13.48 -16.59
CA ASN A 216 -1.12 12.99 -17.48
C ASN A 216 -2.05 11.95 -16.82
N ILE A 217 -1.50 11.01 -16.04
CA ILE A 217 -2.26 10.01 -15.28
C ILE A 217 -3.20 10.71 -14.29
N PHE A 218 -2.68 11.67 -13.51
CA PHE A 218 -3.48 12.38 -12.52
C PHE A 218 -4.56 13.25 -13.17
N LYS A 219 -4.23 13.96 -14.24
CA LYS A 219 -5.19 14.76 -15.01
C LYS A 219 -6.31 13.89 -15.59
N LYS A 220 -5.96 12.77 -16.25
CA LYS A 220 -6.94 11.90 -16.94
C LYS A 220 -7.80 11.10 -15.97
N LYS A 221 -7.19 10.51 -14.94
CA LYS A 221 -7.86 9.55 -14.05
C LYS A 221 -8.67 10.21 -12.94
N TRP A 222 -8.21 11.36 -12.46
CA TRP A 222 -8.78 11.95 -11.25
C TRP A 222 -9.38 13.34 -11.47
N GLY A 223 -9.09 14.03 -12.58
CA GLY A 223 -9.67 15.34 -12.89
C GLY A 223 -9.46 16.40 -11.80
N LEU A 224 -8.48 16.17 -10.91
CA LEU A 224 -8.34 16.94 -9.67
C LEU A 224 -7.81 18.34 -9.98
N GLN A 225 -8.67 19.34 -9.78
CA GLN A 225 -8.28 20.76 -9.78
C GLN A 225 -8.14 21.31 -8.35
N VAL A 226 -8.79 20.69 -7.36
CA VAL A 226 -8.75 21.08 -5.95
C VAL A 226 -8.82 19.81 -5.10
N VAL A 227 -7.90 19.64 -4.16
CA VAL A 227 -8.04 18.65 -3.09
C VAL A 227 -8.65 19.38 -1.90
N ASN A 228 -9.77 18.89 -1.38
CA ASN A 228 -10.32 19.38 -0.11
C ASN A 228 -9.66 18.54 0.99
N PRO A 229 -8.60 19.04 1.67
CA PRO A 229 -7.83 18.22 2.56
C PRO A 229 -8.68 17.90 3.77
N ILE A 230 -9.07 16.63 3.90
CA ILE A 230 -9.53 16.06 5.17
C ILE A 230 -8.31 16.12 6.10
N LEU A 231 -8.09 17.28 6.71
CA LEU A 231 -7.09 17.46 7.75
C LEU A 231 -7.50 16.58 8.92
N ALA A 232 -6.61 15.66 9.27
CA ALA A 232 -6.68 14.91 10.52
C ALA A 232 -6.97 15.89 11.68
N GLY A 233 -8.21 15.91 12.16
CA GLY A 233 -8.61 16.64 13.36
C GLY A 233 -9.58 17.82 13.23
N GLN A 234 -10.04 18.23 12.04
CA GLN A 234 -11.16 19.20 11.98
C GLN A 234 -12.51 18.47 11.95
N LYS A 235 -13.20 18.46 13.09
CA LYS A 235 -14.67 18.46 13.10
C LYS A 235 -15.10 19.87 12.71
N ASP A 236 -15.83 20.01 11.61
CA ASP A 236 -16.97 20.92 11.38
C ASP A 236 -17.31 20.92 9.88
N HIS A 237 -18.45 20.35 9.51
CA HIS A 237 -19.74 21.00 9.24
C HIS A 237 -19.77 21.75 7.90
N THR A 238 -20.71 21.32 7.04
CA THR A 238 -21.07 21.85 5.71
C THR A 238 -20.16 21.47 4.53
N SER A 239 -20.61 20.45 3.78
CA SER A 239 -20.59 20.31 2.30
C SER A 239 -20.05 18.96 1.78
N SER A 240 -20.97 18.01 1.61
CA SER A 240 -21.11 17.12 0.43
C SER A 240 -21.83 15.83 0.86
N THR A 241 -23.13 15.82 0.61
CA THR A 241 -24.09 14.76 0.94
C THR A 241 -23.85 13.45 0.16
N THR A 242 -22.87 13.42 -0.74
CA THR A 242 -22.63 12.29 -1.66
C THR A 242 -21.60 11.27 -1.13
N PHE A 243 -20.67 11.67 -0.24
CA PHE A 243 -19.65 10.76 0.29
C PHE A 243 -20.06 10.09 1.63
N ARG A 244 -20.93 10.74 2.41
CA ARG A 244 -21.41 10.22 3.72
C ARG A 244 -22.22 8.93 3.62
N ARG A 245 -22.79 8.60 2.45
CA ARG A 245 -23.60 7.38 2.29
C ARG A 245 -22.77 6.09 2.25
N ARG A 246 -21.43 6.18 2.06
CA ARG A 246 -20.52 5.02 2.06
C ARG A 246 -19.84 4.75 3.41
N ILE A 247 -19.73 5.74 4.30
CA ILE A 247 -19.00 5.60 5.59
C ILE A 247 -19.92 5.18 6.76
N ASN A 248 -21.23 5.44 6.67
CA ASN A 248 -22.14 5.09 7.77
C ASN A 248 -22.44 3.57 7.88
N ASN A 249 -21.95 2.73 6.97
CA ASN A 249 -22.03 1.27 7.12
C ASN A 249 -20.78 0.63 7.76
N THR A 250 -19.77 1.42 8.19
CA THR A 250 -18.51 0.86 8.73
C THR A 250 -18.20 1.29 10.17
N GLN A 251 -19.11 1.97 10.87
CA GLN A 251 -18.90 2.43 12.26
C GLN A 251 -19.58 1.60 13.35
N ASN A 252 -19.99 0.36 13.06
CA ASN A 252 -20.30 -0.62 14.11
C ASN A 252 -19.26 -1.75 14.11
N ILE A 253 -18.00 -1.40 14.36
CA ILE A 253 -16.99 -2.39 14.70
C ILE A 253 -17.13 -2.68 16.19
N THR A 254 -17.65 -3.86 16.50
CA THR A 254 -17.92 -4.33 17.86
C THR A 254 -16.62 -4.45 18.67
N GLU A 255 -16.68 -4.38 20.01
CA GLU A 255 -15.49 -4.56 20.87
C GLU A 255 -14.76 -5.89 20.61
N LYS A 256 -15.49 -6.92 20.16
CA LYS A 256 -14.95 -8.20 19.70
C LYS A 256 -13.99 -8.07 18.51
N GLU A 257 -14.27 -7.16 17.58
CA GLU A 257 -13.44 -6.92 16.39
C GLU A 257 -12.23 -6.05 16.71
N LYS A 258 -12.33 -5.09 17.63
CA LYS A 258 -11.17 -4.38 18.19
C LYS A 258 -10.22 -5.33 18.91
N HIS A 259 -10.75 -6.30 19.65
CA HIS A 259 -9.94 -7.34 20.31
C HIS A 259 -9.26 -8.28 19.30
N ARG A 260 -9.92 -8.64 18.19
CA ARG A 260 -9.31 -9.38 17.06
C ARG A 260 -8.22 -8.60 16.34
N LEU A 261 -8.38 -7.28 16.14
CA LEU A 261 -7.35 -6.42 15.53
C LEU A 261 -6.12 -6.24 16.45
N ASN A 262 -6.31 -6.20 17.77
CA ASN A 262 -5.20 -6.16 18.72
C ASN A 262 -4.48 -7.51 18.86
N SER A 263 -5.17 -8.65 18.77
CA SER A 263 -4.51 -9.97 18.73
C SER A 263 -3.73 -10.23 17.43
N ARG A 264 -4.05 -9.50 16.34
CA ARG A 264 -3.32 -9.54 15.06
C ARG A 264 -1.93 -8.90 15.15
N LYS A 265 -1.80 -7.76 15.84
CA LYS A 265 -0.53 -7.01 15.95
C LYS A 265 0.53 -7.67 16.84
N ASN A 266 0.15 -8.65 17.68
CA ASN A 266 1.03 -9.25 18.69
C ASN A 266 1.31 -10.75 18.44
N ASN A 267 1.03 -11.30 17.25
CA ASN A 267 1.33 -12.71 16.95
C ASN A 267 2.68 -12.84 16.24
N GLU A 268 3.77 -12.84 17.03
CA GLU A 268 5.15 -12.92 16.54
C GLU A 268 5.39 -14.12 15.60
N GLU A 269 4.75 -15.26 15.88
CA GLU A 269 4.84 -16.45 15.05
C GLU A 269 4.27 -16.22 13.65
N PHE A 270 3.07 -15.64 13.56
CA PHE A 270 2.47 -15.30 12.27
C PHE A 270 3.35 -14.29 11.55
N SER A 271 3.86 -13.26 12.25
CA SER A 271 4.73 -12.25 11.64
C SER A 271 6.01 -12.85 11.04
N LEU A 272 6.63 -13.83 11.70
CA LEU A 272 7.81 -14.54 11.18
C LEU A 272 7.47 -15.37 9.94
N LEU A 273 6.38 -16.16 9.99
CA LEU A 273 5.93 -16.95 8.85
C LEU A 273 5.55 -16.04 7.67
N PHE A 274 4.76 -15.01 7.91
CA PHE A 274 4.34 -14.03 6.91
C PHE A 274 5.55 -13.40 6.21
N LYS A 275 6.57 -12.97 6.98
CA LYS A 275 7.80 -12.42 6.42
C LYS A 275 8.55 -13.40 5.52
N ALA A 276 8.54 -14.70 5.86
CA ALA A 276 9.19 -15.74 5.07
C ALA A 276 8.43 -16.04 3.77
N ILE A 277 7.10 -16.08 3.82
CA ILE A 277 6.26 -16.51 2.68
C ILE A 277 5.79 -15.38 1.77
N SER A 278 5.79 -14.11 2.22
CA SER A 278 5.27 -12.97 1.46
C SER A 278 5.89 -12.78 0.06
N PRO A 279 7.15 -13.17 -0.24
CA PRO A 279 7.67 -13.11 -1.62
C PRO A 279 7.05 -14.12 -2.58
N TYR A 280 6.34 -15.14 -2.07
CA TYR A 280 5.88 -16.33 -2.80
C TYR A 280 4.35 -16.48 -2.81
N THR A 281 3.61 -15.45 -2.42
CA THR A 281 2.15 -15.42 -2.49
C THR A 281 1.68 -14.01 -2.84
N LEU A 282 0.56 -13.92 -3.54
CA LEU A 282 -0.12 -12.66 -3.83
C LEU A 282 -1.19 -12.32 -2.79
N LEU A 283 -1.43 -13.19 -1.81
CA LEU A 283 -2.43 -12.98 -0.78
C LEU A 283 -2.07 -11.86 0.18
N THR A 284 -3.10 -11.13 0.59
CA THR A 284 -2.96 -10.08 1.60
C THR A 284 -2.62 -10.69 2.96
N GLU A 285 -2.02 -9.88 3.84
CA GLU A 285 -1.73 -10.30 5.22
C GLU A 285 -3.00 -10.78 5.94
N GLN A 286 -4.16 -10.17 5.65
CA GLN A 286 -5.44 -10.53 6.24
C GLN A 286 -5.92 -11.92 5.81
N HIS A 287 -5.78 -12.26 4.52
CA HIS A 287 -6.14 -13.58 4.00
C HIS A 287 -5.23 -14.67 4.57
N LEU A 288 -3.92 -14.40 4.62
CA LEU A 288 -2.93 -15.30 5.21
C LEU A 288 -3.12 -15.47 6.72
N TYR A 289 -3.49 -14.40 7.44
CA TYR A 289 -3.81 -14.49 8.86
C TYR A 289 -5.07 -15.33 9.10
N SER A 290 -6.09 -15.19 8.26
CA SER A 290 -7.28 -16.03 8.29
C SER A 290 -6.91 -17.52 8.15
N LEU A 291 -6.14 -17.88 7.10
CA LEU A 291 -5.63 -19.24 6.89
C LEU A 291 -4.80 -19.75 8.07
N PHE A 292 -3.91 -18.92 8.61
CA PHE A 292 -3.10 -19.25 9.78
C PHE A 292 -3.98 -19.59 10.99
N THR A 293 -5.00 -18.78 11.27
CA THR A 293 -5.88 -19.00 12.41
C THR A 293 -6.75 -20.26 12.27
N PHE A 294 -7.32 -20.50 11.09
CA PHE A 294 -8.10 -21.72 10.83
C PHE A 294 -7.23 -22.97 10.90
N THR A 295 -6.10 -22.97 10.20
CA THR A 295 -5.16 -24.11 10.21
C THR A 295 -4.69 -24.41 11.63
N LYS A 296 -4.32 -23.38 12.39
CA LYS A 296 -3.86 -23.55 13.78
C LYS A 296 -4.97 -24.09 14.68
N LYS A 297 -6.22 -23.64 14.51
CA LYS A 297 -7.37 -24.16 15.24
C LYS A 297 -7.63 -25.63 14.90
N ILE A 298 -7.68 -25.99 13.61
CA ILE A 298 -7.85 -27.37 13.14
C ILE A 298 -6.81 -28.30 13.77
N CYS A 299 -5.55 -27.87 13.76
CA CYS A 299 -4.45 -28.66 14.31
C CYS A 299 -4.53 -28.81 15.84
N LYS A 300 -4.83 -27.72 16.56
CA LYS A 300 -4.87 -27.71 18.03
C LYS A 300 -6.06 -28.48 18.59
N ASP A 301 -7.20 -28.38 17.92
CA ASP A 301 -8.46 -28.98 18.35
C ASP A 301 -8.64 -30.38 17.76
N SER A 302 -7.67 -30.89 16.99
CA SER A 302 -7.73 -32.20 16.33
C SER A 302 -9.00 -32.39 15.49
N ILE A 303 -9.39 -31.33 14.77
CA ILE A 303 -10.54 -31.38 13.85
C ILE A 303 -10.20 -32.36 12.73
N PRO A 304 -10.99 -33.44 12.51
CA PRO A 304 -10.66 -34.46 11.53
C PRO A 304 -10.77 -33.95 10.09
N GLY A 305 -9.90 -34.45 9.22
CA GLY A 305 -9.89 -34.12 7.80
C GLY A 305 -8.63 -33.39 7.35
N ASN A 306 -8.46 -33.35 6.03
CA ASN A 306 -7.35 -32.73 5.35
C ASN A 306 -7.62 -31.26 5.04
N ILE A 307 -6.56 -30.56 4.63
CA ILE A 307 -6.66 -29.20 4.11
C ILE A 307 -6.52 -29.27 2.59
N VAL A 308 -7.36 -28.54 1.87
CA VAL A 308 -7.33 -28.51 0.41
C VAL A 308 -7.25 -27.06 -0.05
N GLU A 309 -6.33 -26.79 -0.98
CA GLU A 309 -6.09 -25.46 -1.53
C GLU A 309 -6.08 -25.48 -3.05
N PHE A 310 -6.78 -24.53 -3.67
CA PHE A 310 -6.83 -24.33 -5.13
C PHE A 310 -6.34 -22.95 -5.52
N GLY A 311 -5.40 -22.90 -6.46
CA GLY A 311 -4.88 -21.67 -7.06
C GLY A 311 -3.89 -20.97 -6.12
N THR A 312 -2.60 -21.13 -6.34
CA THR A 312 -1.62 -20.75 -5.30
C THR A 312 -0.42 -20.00 -5.83
N GLU A 313 -0.39 -19.76 -7.15
CA GLU A 313 0.71 -19.13 -7.86
C GLU A 313 2.03 -19.84 -7.51
N ALA A 314 2.92 -19.19 -6.74
CA ALA A 314 4.17 -19.80 -6.34
C ALA A 314 4.04 -20.74 -5.11
N GLY A 315 2.93 -20.79 -4.37
CA GLY A 315 2.74 -21.75 -3.25
C GLY A 315 3.15 -21.23 -1.86
N GLY A 316 3.22 -19.90 -1.67
CA GLY A 316 3.53 -19.29 -0.37
C GLY A 316 2.44 -19.51 0.68
N SER A 317 1.16 -19.46 0.30
CA SER A 317 0.03 -19.78 1.21
C SER A 317 0.08 -21.24 1.66
N SER A 318 0.41 -22.15 0.75
CA SER A 318 0.60 -23.58 1.03
C SER A 318 1.74 -23.83 2.00
N ALA A 319 2.85 -23.10 1.86
CA ALA A 319 3.96 -23.17 2.79
C ALA A 319 3.57 -22.71 4.21
N LEU A 320 2.74 -21.67 4.32
CA LEU A 320 2.19 -21.23 5.61
C LEU A 320 1.31 -22.30 6.22
N ILE A 321 0.35 -22.85 5.46
CA ILE A 321 -0.56 -23.90 5.94
C ILE A 321 0.25 -25.12 6.42
N ALA A 322 1.14 -25.63 5.57
CA ALA A 322 1.95 -26.81 5.88
C ALA A 322 2.89 -26.57 7.08
N SER A 323 3.45 -25.36 7.24
CA SER A 323 4.27 -25.02 8.40
C SER A 323 3.47 -25.02 9.70
N VAL A 324 2.23 -24.55 9.67
CA VAL A 324 1.32 -24.58 10.83
C VAL A 324 0.92 -26.03 11.14
N VAL A 325 0.56 -26.83 10.12
CA VAL A 325 0.25 -28.26 10.28
C VAL A 325 1.43 -29.00 10.90
N LYS A 326 2.64 -28.81 10.36
CA LYS A 326 3.88 -29.42 10.87
C LYS A 326 4.10 -29.14 12.35
N LYS A 327 3.83 -27.91 12.76
CA LYS A 327 4.11 -27.44 14.11
C LYS A 327 3.05 -27.86 15.13
N TYR A 328 1.77 -27.89 14.73
CA TYR A 328 0.67 -27.99 15.68
C TYR A 328 -0.14 -29.28 15.57
N SER A 329 -0.15 -29.96 14.42
CA SER A 329 -1.04 -31.10 14.23
C SER A 329 -0.59 -32.28 15.08
N LYS A 330 -1.51 -32.82 15.88
CA LYS A 330 -1.32 -34.05 16.66
C LYS A 330 -1.81 -35.30 15.94
N GLN A 331 -2.35 -35.12 14.74
CA GLN A 331 -2.90 -36.17 13.90
C GLN A 331 -2.38 -36.04 12.48
N ARG A 332 -2.57 -37.08 11.67
CA ARG A 332 -2.26 -37.00 10.24
C ARG A 332 -3.22 -36.00 9.60
N CYS A 333 -2.64 -34.97 8.99
CA CYS A 333 -3.35 -33.94 8.24
C CYS A 333 -2.48 -33.60 7.03
N SER A 334 -2.96 -33.95 5.84
CA SER A 334 -2.27 -33.62 4.59
C SER A 334 -2.82 -32.29 4.04
N LEU A 335 -1.96 -31.56 3.35
CA LEU A 335 -2.36 -30.44 2.50
C LEU A 335 -2.40 -30.92 1.04
N TYR A 336 -3.59 -31.03 0.48
CA TYR A 336 -3.77 -31.27 -0.96
C TYR A 336 -3.69 -29.92 -1.68
N TYR A 337 -2.65 -29.79 -2.48
CA TYR A 337 -2.30 -28.60 -3.22
C TYR A 337 -2.70 -28.81 -4.68
N PHE A 338 -3.59 -27.97 -5.22
CA PHE A 338 -4.02 -28.02 -6.61
C PHE A 338 -3.64 -26.75 -7.35
N ASP A 339 -2.87 -26.91 -8.43
CA ASP A 339 -2.57 -25.83 -9.36
C ASP A 339 -2.37 -26.38 -10.78
N SER A 340 -2.78 -25.60 -11.79
CA SER A 340 -2.49 -25.95 -13.20
C SER A 340 -1.00 -25.77 -13.52
N PHE A 341 -0.33 -24.85 -12.81
CA PHE A 341 0.97 -24.26 -13.11
C PHE A 341 1.06 -23.62 -14.50
N GLU A 342 -0.07 -23.48 -15.18
CA GLU A 342 -0.18 -23.01 -16.56
C GLU A 342 -0.98 -21.69 -16.63
N GLY A 343 -1.58 -21.28 -15.51
CA GLY A 343 -2.37 -20.06 -15.38
C GLY A 343 -3.86 -20.35 -15.27
N ILE A 344 -4.66 -19.31 -15.43
CA ILE A 344 -6.13 -19.39 -15.34
C ILE A 344 -6.70 -20.03 -16.61
N SER A 345 -7.69 -20.92 -16.45
CA SER A 345 -8.48 -21.48 -17.55
C SER A 345 -9.27 -20.39 -18.31
N GLU A 346 -9.77 -20.69 -19.52
CA GLU A 346 -10.54 -19.71 -20.30
C GLU A 346 -11.76 -19.18 -19.54
N ALA A 347 -11.91 -17.85 -19.53
CA ALA A 347 -13.02 -17.16 -18.88
C ALA A 347 -14.34 -17.42 -19.62
N SER A 348 -15.40 -17.68 -18.87
CA SER A 348 -16.76 -17.86 -19.37
C SER A 348 -17.48 -16.52 -19.54
N ASN A 349 -18.68 -16.53 -20.16
CA ASN A 349 -19.54 -15.34 -20.23
C ASN A 349 -20.00 -14.84 -18.85
N GLU A 350 -19.82 -15.63 -17.79
CA GLU A 350 -20.16 -15.28 -16.41
C GLU A 350 -19.05 -14.50 -15.71
N ASP A 351 -17.86 -14.48 -16.29
CA ASP A 351 -16.68 -13.80 -15.77
C ASP A 351 -16.59 -12.37 -16.32
N MET A 352 -17.64 -11.56 -16.13
CA MET A 352 -17.71 -10.18 -16.64
C MET A 352 -17.20 -9.14 -15.63
N LEU A 353 -16.47 -8.13 -16.09
CA LEU A 353 -16.15 -6.94 -15.29
C LEU A 353 -17.37 -6.01 -15.19
N TYR A 354 -17.41 -5.13 -14.18
CA TYR A 354 -18.51 -4.19 -13.85
C TYR A 354 -18.93 -3.22 -14.98
N ASN A 355 -18.23 -3.20 -16.10
CA ASN A 355 -18.44 -2.29 -17.24
C ASN A 355 -18.81 -3.02 -18.55
N GLU A 356 -19.42 -4.21 -18.46
CA GLU A 356 -19.92 -4.99 -19.61
C GLU A 356 -18.84 -5.32 -20.67
N THR A 357 -17.56 -5.25 -20.30
CA THR A 357 -16.47 -5.68 -21.19
C THR A 357 -16.22 -7.17 -20.98
N LYS A 358 -16.26 -7.96 -22.07
CA LYS A 358 -15.83 -9.38 -22.05
C LYS A 358 -14.46 -9.48 -21.39
N ALA A 359 -14.27 -10.40 -20.44
CA ALA A 359 -12.98 -10.69 -19.82
C ALA A 359 -11.99 -11.40 -20.77
N GLN A 360 -11.78 -10.84 -21.96
CA GLN A 360 -10.80 -11.27 -22.93
C GLN A 360 -9.64 -10.27 -23.09
N SER A 361 -9.41 -9.40 -22.12
CA SER A 361 -8.32 -8.40 -22.14
C SER A 361 -7.41 -8.37 -20.91
N ILE A 362 -7.46 -9.35 -19.99
CA ILE A 362 -6.83 -9.19 -18.66
C ILE A 362 -5.70 -10.20 -18.42
N ARG A 363 -4.46 -9.72 -18.58
CA ARG A 363 -3.25 -9.88 -17.73
C ARG A 363 -2.81 -11.24 -17.11
N TRP A 364 -3.60 -12.32 -17.10
CA TRP A 364 -3.37 -13.52 -16.26
C TRP A 364 -3.31 -14.87 -17.01
N LYS A 365 -3.00 -14.85 -18.32
CA LYS A 365 -2.89 -16.06 -19.16
C LYS A 365 -1.69 -16.96 -18.83
N LYS A 366 -0.79 -16.59 -17.93
CA LYS A 366 0.44 -17.34 -17.64
C LYS A 366 0.52 -17.65 -16.16
N GLY A 367 0.72 -18.93 -15.85
CA GLY A 367 1.06 -19.41 -14.51
C GLY A 367 2.35 -18.81 -13.96
N PRO A 368 2.75 -19.20 -12.72
CA PRO A 368 4.00 -18.75 -12.12
C PRO A 368 5.21 -19.04 -13.03
N SER A 369 6.24 -18.18 -12.98
CA SER A 369 7.49 -18.46 -13.71
C SER A 369 8.16 -19.72 -13.18
N LYS A 370 8.94 -20.40 -14.02
CA LYS A 370 9.72 -21.58 -13.61
C LYS A 370 10.66 -21.27 -12.44
N GLU A 371 11.21 -20.06 -12.38
CA GLU A 371 12.05 -19.65 -11.24
C GLU A 371 11.22 -19.50 -9.95
N LYS A 372 10.05 -18.86 -10.01
CA LYS A 372 9.16 -18.71 -8.84
C LYS A 372 8.74 -20.08 -8.27
N MET A 373 8.37 -21.02 -9.14
CA MET A 373 8.05 -22.40 -8.74
C MET A 373 9.25 -23.09 -8.09
N LYS A 374 10.45 -22.96 -8.68
CA LYS A 374 11.68 -23.54 -8.12
C LYS A 374 11.95 -23.01 -6.70
N TYR A 375 11.85 -21.70 -6.49
CA TYR A 375 12.09 -21.11 -5.17
C TYR A 375 11.11 -21.60 -4.10
N ALA A 376 9.84 -21.77 -4.46
CA ALA A 376 8.86 -22.29 -3.52
C ALA A 376 9.08 -23.77 -3.19
N ILE A 377 9.42 -24.59 -4.20
CA ILE A 377 9.82 -25.99 -3.99
C ILE A 377 11.07 -26.04 -3.09
N ASP A 378 12.06 -25.19 -3.32
CA ASP A 378 13.27 -25.13 -2.49
C ASP A 378 12.95 -24.67 -1.06
N MET A 379 12.03 -23.73 -0.87
CA MET A 379 11.52 -23.35 0.44
C MET A 379 10.80 -24.53 1.12
N TRP A 380 9.95 -25.27 0.41
CA TRP A 380 9.29 -26.46 0.95
C TRP A 380 10.32 -27.53 1.36
N LYS A 381 11.45 -27.62 0.66
CA LYS A 381 12.55 -28.54 1.01
C LYS A 381 13.24 -28.08 2.29
N GLN A 382 13.62 -26.80 2.35
CA GLN A 382 14.29 -26.21 3.51
C GLN A 382 13.43 -26.32 4.78
N LEU A 383 12.11 -26.13 4.65
CA LEU A 383 11.16 -26.26 5.74
C LEU A 383 10.73 -27.72 5.99
N ASN A 384 11.20 -28.67 5.18
CA ASN A 384 10.86 -30.09 5.21
C ASN A 384 9.33 -30.32 5.31
N LEU A 385 8.61 -29.87 4.27
CA LEU A 385 7.15 -29.85 4.18
C LEU A 385 6.57 -30.91 3.22
N PHE A 386 7.39 -31.66 2.48
CA PHE A 386 6.91 -32.64 1.47
C PHE A 386 6.14 -33.82 2.06
N ASN A 387 6.33 -34.09 3.34
CA ASN A 387 5.60 -35.09 4.11
C ASN A 387 4.19 -34.61 4.51
N ILE A 388 3.85 -33.35 4.25
CA ILE A 388 2.54 -32.75 4.51
C ILE A 388 1.87 -32.35 3.20
N ILE A 389 2.63 -31.77 2.26
CA ILE A 389 2.12 -31.27 0.99
C ILE A 389 2.02 -32.39 -0.04
N ILE A 390 0.81 -32.63 -0.54
CA ILE A 390 0.51 -33.50 -1.67
C ILE A 390 0.20 -32.59 -2.86
N ALA A 391 1.21 -32.33 -3.70
CA ALA A 391 1.07 -31.47 -4.86
C ALA A 391 0.44 -32.21 -6.04
N ILE A 392 -0.63 -31.63 -6.59
CA ILE A 392 -1.43 -32.19 -7.67
C ILE A 392 -1.47 -31.18 -8.82
N LYS A 393 -0.84 -31.55 -9.93
CA LYS A 393 -0.84 -30.75 -11.15
C LYS A 393 -2.09 -31.03 -12.00
N GLY A 394 -2.79 -29.97 -12.41
CA GLY A 394 -3.84 -30.01 -13.43
C GLY A 394 -5.05 -29.15 -13.08
N CYS A 395 -5.90 -28.86 -14.08
CA CYS A 395 -7.13 -28.11 -13.87
C CYS A 395 -8.12 -28.91 -13.00
N SER A 396 -8.91 -28.20 -12.18
CA SER A 396 -9.86 -28.79 -11.24
C SER A 396 -10.80 -29.80 -11.91
N GLU A 397 -11.31 -29.49 -13.11
CA GLU A 397 -12.26 -30.35 -13.82
C GLU A 397 -11.69 -31.73 -14.20
N GLN A 398 -10.39 -31.79 -14.48
CA GLN A 398 -9.72 -33.02 -14.94
C GLN A 398 -9.27 -33.91 -13.78
N VAL A 399 -8.92 -33.30 -12.65
CA VAL A 399 -8.21 -33.99 -11.57
C VAL A 399 -9.11 -34.31 -10.38
N LEU A 400 -10.14 -33.51 -10.13
CA LEU A 400 -10.97 -33.68 -8.93
C LEU A 400 -11.78 -34.97 -8.92
N THR A 401 -12.35 -35.38 -10.05
CA THR A 401 -13.10 -36.65 -10.17
C THR A 401 -12.26 -37.86 -9.82
N LYS A 402 -10.94 -37.80 -10.03
CA LYS A 402 -10.01 -38.91 -9.72
C LYS A 402 -9.42 -38.82 -8.31
N LYS A 403 -9.38 -37.63 -7.72
CA LYS A 403 -8.72 -37.38 -6.43
C LYS A 403 -9.68 -37.21 -5.25
N LYS A 404 -10.98 -37.06 -5.50
CA LYS A 404 -12.01 -36.86 -4.46
C LYS A 404 -11.97 -37.92 -3.35
N GLU A 405 -11.87 -39.19 -3.72
CA GLU A 405 -11.80 -40.30 -2.75
C GLU A 405 -10.48 -40.27 -1.95
N GLU A 406 -9.37 -39.96 -2.61
CA GLU A 406 -8.04 -39.85 -1.99
C GLU A 406 -7.95 -38.67 -1.02
N ILE A 407 -8.65 -37.55 -1.29
CA ILE A 407 -8.72 -36.39 -0.39
C ILE A 407 -9.45 -36.75 0.91
N GLY A 408 -10.51 -37.56 0.84
CA GLY A 408 -11.32 -37.91 2.01
C GLY A 408 -12.02 -36.70 2.63
N SER A 409 -12.16 -36.70 3.96
CA SER A 409 -12.78 -35.60 4.72
C SER A 409 -11.93 -34.33 4.69
N ILE A 410 -12.57 -33.16 4.63
CA ILE A 410 -11.91 -31.85 4.54
C ILE A 410 -12.28 -30.99 5.76
N ALA A 411 -11.26 -30.53 6.49
CA ALA A 411 -11.41 -29.61 7.61
C ALA A 411 -11.32 -28.13 7.18
N LEU A 412 -10.56 -27.84 6.12
CA LEU A 412 -10.44 -26.52 5.51
C LEU A 412 -10.36 -26.65 3.99
N LEU A 413 -11.28 -26.00 3.29
CA LEU A 413 -11.22 -25.78 1.84
C LEU A 413 -10.87 -24.31 1.58
N HIS A 414 -9.76 -24.08 0.89
CA HIS A 414 -9.31 -22.76 0.49
C HIS A 414 -9.42 -22.60 -1.04
N LEU A 415 -10.23 -21.63 -1.48
CA LEU A 415 -10.49 -21.30 -2.87
C LEU A 415 -9.86 -19.96 -3.23
N ASP A 416 -8.79 -20.01 -4.01
CA ASP A 416 -8.11 -18.85 -4.59
C ASP A 416 -8.09 -18.98 -6.12
N VAL A 417 -9.28 -19.22 -6.66
CA VAL A 417 -9.55 -19.28 -8.10
C VAL A 417 -10.31 -18.03 -8.53
N ASP A 418 -10.10 -17.61 -9.76
CA ASP A 418 -10.59 -16.31 -10.24
C ASP A 418 -11.89 -16.37 -11.06
N ASN A 419 -12.33 -17.57 -11.46
CA ASN A 419 -13.42 -17.74 -12.42
C ASN A 419 -14.59 -18.61 -11.93
N TYR A 420 -15.74 -18.40 -12.57
CA TYR A 420 -17.01 -19.07 -12.31
C TYR A 420 -16.90 -20.59 -12.44
N ASN A 421 -16.37 -21.09 -13.56
CA ASN A 421 -16.33 -22.53 -13.87
C ASN A 421 -15.49 -23.31 -12.85
N SER A 422 -14.32 -22.80 -12.49
CA SER A 422 -13.43 -23.41 -11.48
C SER A 422 -14.11 -23.44 -10.13
N THR A 423 -14.70 -22.31 -9.70
CA THR A 423 -15.41 -22.20 -8.42
C THR A 423 -16.57 -23.19 -8.34
N LYS A 424 -17.42 -23.22 -9.38
CA LYS A 424 -18.56 -24.13 -9.48
C LYS A 424 -18.11 -25.59 -9.46
N ASN A 425 -17.11 -25.94 -10.27
CA ASN A 425 -16.61 -27.30 -10.36
C ASN A 425 -16.06 -27.79 -9.01
N ILE A 426 -15.29 -26.95 -8.30
CA ILE A 426 -14.74 -27.30 -6.99
C ILE A 426 -15.85 -27.49 -5.97
N LEU A 427 -16.82 -26.57 -5.88
CA LEU A 427 -17.94 -26.68 -4.94
C LEU A 427 -18.78 -27.94 -5.21
N SER A 428 -19.18 -28.19 -6.46
CA SER A 428 -19.96 -29.38 -6.83
C SER A 428 -19.24 -30.70 -6.52
N ASN A 429 -17.90 -30.73 -6.52
CA ASN A 429 -17.16 -31.96 -6.27
C ASN A 429 -16.79 -32.15 -4.79
N LEU A 430 -16.38 -31.09 -4.08
CA LEU A 430 -15.75 -31.19 -2.76
C LEU A 430 -16.57 -30.65 -1.59
N PHE A 431 -17.66 -29.91 -1.83
CA PHE A 431 -18.44 -29.33 -0.72
C PHE A 431 -18.95 -30.40 0.26
N GLU A 432 -19.36 -31.56 -0.24
CA GLU A 432 -19.80 -32.68 0.58
C GLU A 432 -18.69 -33.30 1.44
N ASN A 433 -17.44 -33.25 0.97
CA ASN A 433 -16.28 -33.74 1.71
C ASN A 433 -15.91 -32.85 2.89
N ILE A 434 -16.34 -31.58 2.90
CA ILE A 434 -16.16 -30.69 4.06
C ILE A 434 -16.98 -31.25 5.21
N ILE A 435 -16.34 -31.47 6.35
CA ILE A 435 -17.04 -31.97 7.53
C ILE A 435 -17.92 -30.88 8.15
N PRO A 436 -18.98 -31.23 8.90
CA PRO A 436 -19.66 -30.28 9.78
C PRO A 436 -18.66 -29.61 10.73
N GLY A 437 -18.71 -28.28 10.83
CA GLY A 437 -17.74 -27.47 11.55
C GLY A 437 -16.45 -27.15 10.77
N GLY A 438 -16.27 -27.73 9.58
CA GLY A 438 -15.17 -27.41 8.66
C GLY A 438 -15.34 -26.02 8.04
N ALA A 439 -14.23 -25.41 7.64
CA ALA A 439 -14.21 -24.06 7.09
C ALA A 439 -14.03 -24.04 5.58
N LEU A 440 -14.67 -23.07 4.92
CA LEU A 440 -14.41 -22.73 3.53
C LEU A 440 -13.98 -21.26 3.47
N GLN A 441 -12.81 -20.97 2.91
CA GLN A 441 -12.31 -19.62 2.66
C GLN A 441 -12.19 -19.35 1.15
N ILE A 442 -12.60 -18.16 0.72
CA ILE A 442 -12.63 -17.72 -0.69
C ILE A 442 -11.96 -16.36 -0.78
N ASN A 443 -10.93 -16.22 -1.61
CA ASN A 443 -10.17 -14.97 -1.66
C ASN A 443 -10.74 -13.91 -2.59
N ASN A 444 -11.29 -14.31 -3.74
CA ASN A 444 -11.69 -13.38 -4.82
C ASN A 444 -13.20 -13.12 -4.87
N TYR A 445 -13.87 -13.14 -3.72
CA TYR A 445 -15.34 -13.11 -3.65
C TYR A 445 -15.96 -11.80 -4.11
N GLU A 446 -15.53 -10.63 -3.62
CA GLU A 446 -16.06 -9.34 -4.12
C GLU A 446 -15.39 -8.87 -5.42
N HIS A 447 -14.18 -9.37 -5.72
CA HIS A 447 -13.43 -8.96 -6.90
C HIS A 447 -13.88 -9.68 -8.19
N SER A 448 -14.34 -10.94 -8.11
CA SER A 448 -14.81 -11.71 -9.27
C SER A 448 -16.32 -11.93 -9.22
N ALA A 449 -17.04 -11.29 -10.15
CA ALA A 449 -18.47 -11.48 -10.32
C ALA A 449 -18.82 -12.94 -10.61
N GLY A 450 -17.97 -13.65 -11.37
CA GLY A 450 -18.12 -15.07 -11.66
C GLY A 450 -17.98 -15.94 -10.41
N VAL A 451 -16.96 -15.72 -9.58
CA VAL A 451 -16.78 -16.42 -8.30
C VAL A 451 -18.00 -16.19 -7.40
N LYS A 452 -18.43 -14.94 -7.24
CA LYS A 452 -19.59 -14.57 -6.43
C LYS A 452 -20.87 -15.24 -6.91
N LYS A 453 -21.10 -15.23 -8.23
CA LYS A 453 -22.25 -15.88 -8.86
C LYS A 453 -22.24 -17.39 -8.62
N ALA A 454 -21.11 -18.07 -8.84
CA ALA A 454 -20.98 -19.52 -8.65
C ALA A 454 -21.33 -19.95 -7.21
N ILE A 455 -20.91 -19.17 -6.22
CA ILE A 455 -21.17 -19.47 -4.80
C ILE A 455 -22.66 -19.34 -4.48
N HIS A 456 -23.31 -18.25 -4.89
CA HIS A 456 -24.73 -18.05 -4.61
C HIS A 456 -25.64 -18.97 -5.41
N GLU A 457 -25.26 -19.32 -6.63
CA GLU A 457 -25.97 -20.37 -7.38
C GLU A 457 -25.86 -21.71 -6.68
N PHE A 458 -24.67 -22.10 -6.23
CA PHE A 458 -24.49 -23.34 -5.48
C PHE A 458 -25.28 -23.34 -4.16
N GLU A 459 -25.26 -22.23 -3.44
CA GLU A 459 -26.04 -22.01 -2.21
C GLU A 459 -27.54 -22.22 -2.46
N SER A 460 -28.08 -21.56 -3.49
CA SER A 460 -29.50 -21.63 -3.87
C SER A 460 -29.90 -23.03 -4.35
N GLN A 461 -29.11 -23.64 -5.26
CA GLN A 461 -29.39 -24.97 -5.84
C GLN A 461 -29.43 -26.07 -4.79
N ASN A 462 -28.64 -25.95 -3.72
CA ASN A 462 -28.56 -26.96 -2.67
C ASN A 462 -29.39 -26.58 -1.42
N SER A 463 -30.22 -25.52 -1.50
CA SER A 463 -31.02 -25.02 -0.37
C SER A 463 -30.19 -24.78 0.90
N LEU A 464 -28.99 -24.24 0.71
CA LEU A 464 -28.05 -23.92 1.78
C LEU A 464 -28.20 -22.45 2.21
N ASN A 465 -27.63 -22.11 3.36
CA ASN A 465 -27.52 -20.74 3.83
C ASN A 465 -26.13 -20.54 4.45
N PHE A 466 -25.23 -19.96 3.67
CA PHE A 466 -23.87 -19.66 4.05
C PHE A 466 -23.87 -18.40 4.92
N ALA A 467 -23.46 -18.58 6.18
CA ALA A 467 -23.14 -17.45 7.05
C ALA A 467 -21.79 -16.84 6.62
N ILE A 468 -21.81 -16.05 5.56
CA ILE A 468 -20.61 -15.46 4.95
C ILE A 468 -20.01 -14.39 5.88
N ASN A 469 -18.73 -14.55 6.20
CA ASN A 469 -17.96 -13.62 7.02
C ASN A 469 -16.90 -12.92 6.16
N ASN A 470 -16.80 -11.61 6.27
CA ASN A 470 -15.84 -10.81 5.51
C ASN A 470 -14.42 -10.84 6.13
N ILE A 471 -13.39 -10.84 5.27
CA ILE A 471 -11.98 -10.74 5.69
C ILE A 471 -11.48 -9.29 5.58
N ASP A 472 -11.54 -8.70 4.38
CA ASP A 472 -10.93 -7.40 4.06
C ASP A 472 -11.71 -6.58 3.01
N GLY A 473 -12.99 -6.89 2.79
CA GLY A 473 -13.80 -6.30 1.72
C GLY A 473 -13.63 -6.98 0.36
N ASN A 474 -12.75 -7.98 0.23
CA ASN A 474 -12.67 -8.86 -0.94
C ASN A 474 -12.91 -10.33 -0.58
N GLY A 475 -12.08 -10.88 0.30
CA GLY A 475 -12.16 -12.29 0.68
C GLY A 475 -13.24 -12.54 1.72
N VAL A 476 -13.78 -13.77 1.71
CA VAL A 476 -14.79 -14.23 2.66
C VAL A 476 -14.50 -15.65 3.16
N TRP A 477 -15.14 -16.04 4.25
CA TRP A 477 -15.16 -17.43 4.70
C TRP A 477 -16.50 -17.77 5.36
N PHE A 478 -16.79 -19.07 5.47
CA PHE A 478 -17.91 -19.57 6.25
C PHE A 478 -17.59 -20.95 6.85
N ILE A 479 -18.37 -21.37 7.84
CA ILE A 479 -18.30 -22.70 8.44
C ILE A 479 -19.46 -23.53 7.91
N LYS A 480 -19.17 -24.76 7.46
CA LYS A 480 -20.21 -25.71 7.07
C LYS A 480 -20.95 -26.16 8.33
N LYS A 481 -22.28 -26.08 8.28
CA LYS A 481 -23.16 -26.47 9.39
C LYS A 481 -23.22 -27.99 9.54
#